data_AF-A0A812WGQ0-F1
#
_entry.id   AF-A0A812WGQ0-F1
#
_cell.length_a   1.000
_cell.length_b   1.000
_cell.length_c   1.000
_cell.angle_alpha   90.00
_cell.angle_beta   90.00
_cell.angle_gamma   90.00
#
_symmetry.space_group_name_H-M   'P 1'
#
loop_
_entity.id
_entity.type
_entity.pdbx_description
1 polymer ?
#
loop_
_entity_poly.entity_id
_entity_poly.type
_entity_poly.pdbx_seq_one_letter_code
_entity_poly.pdbx_strand_id
1 'polypeptide(L)'
;MAGLRFSDLGNVLGLLGLASSLFTTIIGIVYTWYHHPVLKLKWSECGWSDTAAQKWVDCNSEWASNFGMAQLPSLVPLLMGIFGTFMYRPMLLQVGGFPKNFVQYAIWLLFQGMFANFGYCGKLGVINGWFSIILAVASLVAEVTGLKTDRMLELTGHKLVSCGGSMTSEKVSSRTTEKDGIKDYMPWAIVSAFFCPLLGGYGVYQASQVKKLKKKDPKAARRAAKSTTTWSLYALMLGVVILGASGTQGLRAGPWQGLLPPFRALPWPGLDSPNSCC
;
A
#
# COMPACT_ATOMS: atom_id res chain seq x y z
N MET A 1 -10.17 -13.75 -28.65
CA MET A 1 -9.78 -13.37 -27.27
C MET A 1 -9.82 -11.86 -27.18
N ALA A 2 -10.74 -11.28 -26.40
CA ALA A 2 -10.77 -9.84 -26.19
C ALA A 2 -9.52 -9.43 -25.39
N GLY A 3 -8.68 -8.57 -25.96
CA GLY A 3 -7.49 -8.08 -25.28
C GLY A 3 -7.88 -7.16 -24.14
N LEU A 4 -7.42 -7.45 -22.92
CA LEU A 4 -7.60 -6.61 -21.74
C LEU A 4 -7.05 -5.21 -22.04
N ARG A 5 -7.86 -4.15 -21.89
CA ARG A 5 -7.38 -2.79 -22.11
C ARG A 5 -6.59 -2.34 -20.89
N PHE A 6 -5.58 -1.50 -21.09
CA PHE A 6 -4.78 -0.94 -19.99
C PHE A 6 -5.63 -0.14 -18.98
N SER A 7 -6.72 0.49 -19.43
CA SER A 7 -7.72 1.16 -18.57
C SER A 7 -8.36 0.18 -17.57
N ASP A 8 -8.62 -1.05 -18.00
CA ASP A 8 -9.28 -2.06 -17.19
C ASP A 8 -8.39 -2.46 -16.00
N LEU A 9 -7.07 -2.52 -16.21
CA LEU A 9 -6.10 -2.83 -15.15
C LEU A 9 -6.08 -1.74 -14.07
N GLY A 10 -6.12 -0.47 -14.47
CA GLY A 10 -6.21 0.66 -13.54
C GLY A 10 -7.50 0.62 -12.72
N ASN A 11 -8.62 0.27 -13.36
CA ASN A 11 -9.92 0.11 -12.69
C ASN A 11 -9.90 -1.05 -11.67
N VAL A 12 -9.32 -2.20 -12.04
CA VAL A 12 -9.15 -3.35 -11.15
C VAL A 12 -8.29 -2.96 -9.94
N LEU A 13 -7.18 -2.26 -10.15
CA LEU A 13 -6.32 -1.82 -9.06
C LEU A 13 -7.03 -0.86 -8.09
N GLY A 14 -7.80 0.09 -8.63
CA GLY A 14 -8.65 0.96 -7.81
C GLY A 14 -9.71 0.18 -7.02
N LEU A 15 -10.32 -0.85 -7.62
CA LEU A 15 -11.30 -1.70 -6.94
C LEU A 15 -10.67 -2.54 -5.82
N LEU A 16 -9.45 -3.05 -6.02
CA LEU A 16 -8.71 -3.77 -4.98
C LEU A 16 -8.32 -2.86 -3.83
N GLY A 17 -7.90 -1.62 -4.10
CA GLY A 17 -7.64 -0.63 -3.06
C GLY A 17 -8.91 -0.21 -2.30
N LEU A 18 -10.07 -0.12 -2.98
CA LEU A 18 -11.37 0.03 -2.32
C LEU A 18 -11.64 -1.15 -1.38
N ALA A 19 -11.47 -2.39 -1.86
CA ALA A 19 -11.69 -3.58 -1.06
C ALA A 19 -10.80 -3.56 0.19
N SER A 20 -9.52 -3.23 0.06
CA SER A 20 -8.59 -3.09 1.19
C SER A 20 -9.07 -2.03 2.21
N SER A 21 -9.59 -0.89 1.74
CA SER A 21 -10.14 0.17 2.59
C SER A 21 -11.44 -0.22 3.29
N LEU A 22 -12.31 -0.99 2.62
CA LEU A 22 -13.51 -1.57 3.23
C LEU A 22 -13.13 -2.57 4.33
N PHE A 23 -12.14 -3.44 4.07
CA PHE A 23 -11.61 -4.34 5.10
C PHE A 23 -11.03 -3.56 6.29
N THR A 24 -10.27 -2.49 6.06
CA THR A 24 -9.78 -1.61 7.13
C THR A 24 -10.92 -0.97 7.91
N THR A 25 -12.01 -0.58 7.24
CA THR A 25 -13.22 -0.05 7.89
C THR A 25 -13.84 -1.09 8.80
N ILE A 26 -14.03 -2.32 8.32
CA ILE A 26 -14.57 -3.44 9.11
C ILE A 26 -13.68 -3.73 10.31
N ILE A 27 -12.36 -3.79 10.11
CA ILE A 27 -11.36 -3.92 11.18
C ILE A 27 -11.55 -2.79 12.21
N GLY A 28 -11.72 -1.55 11.77
CA GLY A 28 -11.96 -0.41 12.66
C GLY A 28 -13.27 -0.48 13.43
N ILE A 29 -14.37 -0.93 12.79
CA ILE A 29 -15.68 -1.13 13.46
C ILE A 29 -15.52 -2.19 14.54
N VAL A 30 -14.96 -3.34 14.20
CA VAL A 30 -14.69 -4.44 15.15
C VAL A 30 -13.80 -3.92 16.28
N TYR A 31 -12.66 -3.31 15.98
CA TYR A 31 -11.74 -2.82 17.00
C TYR A 31 -12.41 -1.80 17.95
N THR A 32 -13.14 -0.82 17.39
CA THR A 32 -13.82 0.23 18.17
C THR A 32 -14.93 -0.36 19.03
N TRP A 33 -15.73 -1.27 18.48
CA TRP A 33 -16.82 -1.94 19.20
C TRP A 33 -16.29 -2.72 20.41
N TYR A 34 -15.16 -3.41 20.25
CA TYR A 34 -14.58 -4.26 21.30
C TYR A 34 -13.84 -3.49 22.37
N HIS A 35 -13.14 -2.41 21.98
CA HIS A 35 -12.53 -1.50 22.95
C HIS A 35 -13.53 -0.54 23.58
N HIS A 36 -14.80 -0.57 23.16
CA HIS A 36 -15.84 0.17 23.83
C HIS A 36 -16.03 -0.38 25.25
N PRO A 37 -15.97 0.45 26.31
CA PRO A 37 -15.99 0.00 27.70
C PRO A 37 -17.22 -0.83 28.07
N VAL A 38 -18.31 -0.70 27.30
CA VAL A 38 -19.60 -1.34 27.53
C VAL A 38 -19.73 -2.72 26.87
N LEU A 39 -18.93 -3.06 25.85
CA LEU A 39 -19.18 -4.22 24.98
C LEU A 39 -17.93 -5.11 24.81
N LYS A 40 -17.48 -5.72 25.91
CA LYS A 40 -16.34 -6.66 25.91
C LYS A 40 -16.73 -8.03 25.35
N LEU A 41 -16.69 -8.20 24.04
CA LEU A 41 -16.84 -9.51 23.39
C LEU A 41 -15.53 -10.33 23.54
N LYS A 42 -15.59 -11.48 24.21
CA LYS A 42 -14.46 -12.41 24.37
C LYS A 42 -14.28 -13.24 23.10
N TRP A 43 -13.22 -13.03 22.34
CA TRP A 43 -12.84 -13.89 21.20
C TRP A 43 -11.54 -14.61 21.55
N SER A 44 -11.54 -15.92 21.36
CA SER A 44 -10.47 -16.83 21.77
C SER A 44 -9.23 -16.69 20.89
N GLU A 45 -8.13 -16.30 21.53
CA GLU A 45 -6.72 -16.60 21.27
C GLU A 45 -6.14 -16.38 19.85
N CYS A 46 -4.98 -15.73 19.78
CA CYS A 46 -4.20 -15.53 18.54
C CYS A 46 -3.53 -16.81 18.00
N GLY A 47 -4.12 -17.98 18.23
CA GLY A 47 -3.82 -19.25 17.60
C GLY A 47 -5.12 -19.82 17.05
N TRP A 48 -5.14 -20.38 15.84
CA TRP A 48 -6.34 -21.02 15.30
C TRP A 48 -6.75 -22.30 16.08
N SER A 49 -6.00 -22.66 17.13
CA SER A 49 -5.98 -24.02 17.70
C SER A 49 -5.85 -24.11 19.23
N ASP A 50 -5.78 -23.01 19.98
CA ASP A 50 -5.63 -23.11 21.44
C ASP A 50 -6.98 -22.86 22.13
N THR A 51 -7.42 -23.91 22.84
CA THR A 51 -8.74 -24.05 23.46
C THR A 51 -8.74 -23.64 24.93
N ALA A 52 -7.68 -22.99 25.41
CA ALA A 52 -7.40 -22.78 26.84
C ALA A 52 -7.42 -21.31 27.28
N ALA A 53 -8.63 -20.76 27.31
CA ALA A 53 -9.10 -19.71 28.22
C ALA A 53 -8.47 -18.27 28.17
N GLN A 54 -9.28 -17.38 27.58
CA GLN A 54 -9.88 -16.20 28.22
C GLN A 54 -9.01 -14.97 28.57
N LYS A 55 -7.99 -14.62 27.78
CA LYS A 55 -7.49 -13.23 27.80
C LYS A 55 -7.20 -12.75 26.39
N TRP A 56 -7.75 -11.59 26.03
CA TRP A 56 -7.36 -10.86 24.83
C TRP A 56 -5.88 -10.51 25.00
N VAL A 57 -5.01 -11.23 24.29
CA VAL A 57 -3.62 -10.82 24.13
C VAL A 57 -3.60 -9.92 22.92
N ASP A 58 -3.25 -8.66 23.12
CA ASP A 58 -3.03 -7.75 22.02
C ASP A 58 -1.73 -8.17 21.33
N CYS A 59 -1.85 -9.11 20.39
CA CYS A 59 -0.71 -9.73 19.70
C CYS A 59 0.08 -8.74 18.84
N ASN A 60 -0.37 -7.50 18.78
CA ASN A 60 0.28 -6.40 18.10
C ASN A 60 0.78 -5.32 19.05
N SER A 61 0.73 -5.52 20.37
CA SER A 61 1.17 -4.51 21.34
C SER A 61 2.64 -4.13 21.14
N GLU A 62 3.50 -5.08 20.78
CA GLU A 62 4.90 -4.82 20.46
C GLU A 62 5.05 -3.96 19.21
N TRP A 63 4.32 -4.28 18.14
CA TRP A 63 4.31 -3.47 16.92
C TRP A 63 3.78 -2.06 17.22
N ALA A 64 2.64 -1.95 17.89
CA ALA A 64 2.05 -0.68 18.27
C ALA A 64 2.98 0.14 19.18
N SER A 65 3.71 -0.50 20.11
CA SER A 65 4.66 0.19 20.97
C SER A 65 5.91 0.65 20.21
N ASN A 66 6.45 -0.17 19.32
CA ASN A 66 7.66 0.15 18.55
C ASN A 66 7.45 1.32 17.59
N PHE A 67 6.23 1.47 17.06
CA PHE A 67 5.86 2.55 16.15
C PHE A 67 5.12 3.71 16.85
N GLY A 68 5.06 3.73 18.18
CA GLY A 68 4.37 4.79 18.94
C GLY A 68 2.85 4.84 18.72
N MET A 69 2.26 3.80 18.16
CA MET A 69 0.82 3.70 17.87
C MET A 69 -0.01 3.32 19.09
N ALA A 70 0.62 2.88 20.19
CA ALA A 70 -0.09 2.54 21.43
C ALA A 70 -0.90 3.72 22.02
N GLN A 71 -0.51 4.96 21.70
CA GLN A 71 -1.20 6.17 22.15
C GLN A 71 -2.27 6.65 21.16
N LEU A 72 -2.36 6.04 19.98
CA LEU A 72 -3.31 6.47 18.96
C LEU A 72 -4.74 6.07 19.34
N PRO A 73 -5.75 6.91 19.04
CA PRO A 73 -7.14 6.58 19.30
C PRO A 73 -7.56 5.26 18.63
N SER A 74 -8.42 4.48 19.28
CA SER A 74 -8.99 3.24 18.73
C SER A 74 -9.80 3.46 17.44
N LEU A 75 -10.19 4.71 17.17
CA LEU A 75 -10.95 5.11 15.98
C LEU A 75 -10.08 5.26 14.72
N VAL A 76 -8.75 5.30 14.83
CA VAL A 76 -7.84 5.47 13.68
C VAL A 76 -8.11 4.50 12.53
N PRO A 77 -8.20 3.16 12.75
CA PRO A 77 -8.52 2.22 11.67
C PRO A 77 -9.87 2.52 11.01
N LEU A 78 -10.87 2.92 11.79
CA LEU A 78 -12.20 3.24 11.26
C LEU A 78 -12.14 4.48 10.37
N LEU A 79 -11.55 5.57 10.85
CA LEU A 79 -11.42 6.81 10.07
C LEU A 79 -10.63 6.57 8.78
N MET A 80 -9.49 5.89 8.87
CA MET A 80 -8.66 5.56 7.71
C MET A 80 -9.39 4.67 6.70
N GLY A 81 -10.12 3.65 7.16
CA GLY A 81 -10.92 2.82 6.26
C GLY A 81 -12.01 3.63 5.53
N ILE A 82 -12.71 4.50 6.25
CA ILE A 82 -13.76 5.36 5.69
C ILE A 82 -13.16 6.33 4.65
N PHE A 83 -12.08 7.02 5.00
CA PHE A 83 -11.39 7.92 4.06
C PHE A 83 -10.92 7.17 2.82
N GLY A 84 -10.28 6.01 2.96
CA GLY A 84 -9.82 5.19 1.84
C GLY A 84 -10.96 4.69 0.95
N THR A 85 -12.12 4.37 1.54
CA THR A 85 -13.33 3.98 0.82
C THR A 85 -13.86 5.12 -0.03
N PHE A 86 -13.90 6.34 0.53
CA PHE A 86 -14.30 7.53 -0.21
C PHE A 86 -13.33 7.91 -1.31
N MET A 87 -12.03 7.62 -1.18
CA MET A 87 -11.04 7.88 -2.24
C MET A 87 -11.33 7.15 -3.55
N TYR A 88 -12.06 6.04 -3.52
CA TYR A 88 -12.50 5.39 -4.74
C TYR A 88 -13.58 6.22 -5.45
N ARG A 89 -14.56 6.78 -4.72
CA ARG A 89 -15.69 7.54 -5.28
C ARG A 89 -15.37 9.05 -5.27
N PRO A 90 -15.03 9.66 -6.42
CA PRO A 90 -14.54 11.03 -6.48
C PRO A 90 -15.56 12.10 -6.05
N MET A 91 -16.87 11.80 -5.96
CA MET A 91 -17.88 12.81 -5.65
C MET A 91 -17.64 13.58 -4.35
N LEU A 92 -17.18 12.91 -3.29
CA LEU A 92 -16.94 13.56 -2.00
C LEU A 92 -15.58 14.27 -1.93
N LEU A 93 -14.58 13.75 -2.64
CA LEU A 93 -13.21 14.26 -2.59
C LEU A 93 -12.85 15.15 -3.79
N GLN A 94 -13.76 15.39 -4.72
CA GLN A 94 -13.58 16.37 -5.80
C GLN A 94 -13.28 17.76 -5.25
N VAL A 95 -13.86 18.12 -4.10
CA VAL A 95 -13.59 19.39 -3.40
C VAL A 95 -12.16 19.43 -2.84
N GLY A 96 -11.68 18.31 -2.28
CA GLY A 96 -10.32 18.21 -1.73
C GLY A 96 -9.23 17.92 -2.77
N GLY A 97 -9.61 17.48 -3.97
CA GLY A 97 -8.68 17.13 -5.04
C GLY A 97 -7.71 16.01 -4.67
N PHE A 98 -8.19 14.94 -4.01
CA PHE A 98 -7.40 13.79 -3.58
C PHE A 98 -8.17 12.47 -3.77
N PRO A 99 -7.60 11.39 -4.34
CA PRO A 99 -6.30 11.31 -5.00
C PRO A 99 -6.35 11.77 -6.46
N LYS A 100 -5.36 12.56 -6.90
CA LYS A 100 -5.20 13.02 -8.30
C LYS A 100 -4.47 12.02 -9.20
N ASN A 101 -3.66 11.17 -8.59
CA ASN A 101 -2.70 10.31 -9.26
C ASN A 101 -2.41 9.06 -8.41
N PHE A 102 -1.86 8.02 -9.04
CA PHE A 102 -1.65 6.74 -8.35
C PHE A 102 -0.58 6.84 -7.26
N VAL A 103 0.32 7.83 -7.32
CA VAL A 103 1.29 8.12 -6.25
C VAL A 103 0.59 8.49 -4.94
N GLN A 104 -0.40 9.39 -5.01
CA GLN A 104 -1.17 9.78 -3.83
C GLN A 104 -1.94 8.59 -3.25
N TYR A 105 -2.50 7.75 -4.13
CA TYR A 105 -3.17 6.52 -3.72
C TYR A 105 -2.23 5.50 -3.09
N ALA A 106 -1.02 5.36 -3.62
CA ALA A 106 0.01 4.49 -3.06
C ALA A 106 0.45 4.96 -1.66
N ILE A 107 0.71 6.26 -1.50
CA ILE A 107 1.07 6.84 -0.19
C ILE A 107 -0.05 6.57 0.83
N TRP A 108 -1.31 6.76 0.41
CA TRP A 108 -2.45 6.44 1.26
C TRP A 108 -2.49 4.97 1.68
N LEU A 109 -2.35 4.05 0.73
CA LEU A 109 -2.36 2.61 1.01
C LEU A 109 -1.18 2.17 1.89
N LEU A 110 0.00 2.78 1.75
CA LEU A 110 1.13 2.57 2.67
C LEU A 110 0.77 3.04 4.08
N PHE A 111 0.23 4.25 4.20
CA PHE A 111 -0.17 4.82 5.49
C PHE A 111 -1.25 3.96 6.17
N GLN A 112 -2.26 3.54 5.41
CA GLN A 112 -3.32 2.64 5.87
C GLN A 112 -2.74 1.28 6.32
N GLY A 113 -1.81 0.70 5.55
CA GLY A 113 -1.14 -0.54 5.91
C GLY A 113 -0.39 -0.44 7.24
N MET A 114 0.41 0.61 7.41
CA MET A 114 1.25 0.81 8.60
C MET A 114 0.45 1.21 9.84
N PHE A 115 -0.46 2.18 9.69
CA PHE A 115 -1.09 2.87 10.82
C PHE A 115 -2.55 2.49 11.07
N ALA A 116 -3.21 1.78 10.17
CA ALA A 116 -4.61 1.36 10.35
C ALA A 116 -4.79 -0.15 10.36
N ASN A 117 -3.84 -0.90 9.80
CA ASN A 117 -3.93 -2.35 9.69
C ASN A 117 -2.93 -3.04 10.63
N PHE A 118 -1.62 -2.81 10.46
CA PHE A 118 -0.61 -3.50 11.26
C PHE A 118 -0.66 -3.22 12.76
N GLY A 119 -1.26 -2.13 13.22
CA GLY A 119 -1.41 -1.86 14.66
C GLY A 119 -2.68 -2.47 15.28
N TYR A 120 -3.60 -3.04 14.49
CA TYR A 120 -4.99 -3.23 14.91
C TYR A 120 -5.52 -4.63 14.56
N CYS A 121 -6.44 -5.19 15.37
CA CYS A 121 -7.09 -6.50 15.16
C CYS A 121 -6.17 -7.72 14.89
N GLY A 122 -4.96 -7.74 15.44
CA GLY A 122 -4.05 -8.89 15.38
C GLY A 122 -3.78 -9.41 13.95
N LYS A 123 -3.94 -10.72 13.71
CA LYS A 123 -3.58 -11.36 12.43
C LYS A 123 -4.35 -10.83 11.22
N LEU A 124 -5.61 -10.46 11.39
CA LEU A 124 -6.42 -9.91 10.29
C LEU A 124 -5.88 -8.54 9.84
N GLY A 125 -5.48 -7.70 10.80
CA GLY A 125 -4.78 -6.45 10.52
C GLY A 125 -3.45 -6.69 9.81
N VAL A 126 -2.69 -7.70 10.22
CA VAL A 126 -1.44 -8.08 9.54
C VAL A 126 -1.66 -8.47 8.08
N ILE A 127 -2.63 -9.34 7.81
CA ILE A 127 -2.94 -9.77 6.43
C ILE A 127 -3.38 -8.58 5.57
N ASN A 128 -4.33 -7.77 6.05
CA ASN A 128 -4.80 -6.62 5.30
C ASN A 128 -3.72 -5.53 5.15
N GLY A 129 -2.83 -5.38 6.13
CA GLY A 129 -1.70 -4.45 6.08
C GLY A 129 -0.73 -4.80 4.96
N TRP A 130 -0.35 -6.06 4.83
CA TRP A 130 0.44 -6.55 3.70
C TRP A 130 -0.28 -6.36 2.37
N PHE A 131 -1.57 -6.66 2.33
CA PHE A 131 -2.39 -6.45 1.14
C PHE A 131 -2.38 -4.98 0.71
N SER A 132 -2.54 -4.02 1.63
CA SER A 132 -2.43 -2.59 1.34
C SER A 132 -1.05 -2.20 0.83
N ILE A 133 0.04 -2.72 1.41
CA ILE A 133 1.41 -2.43 0.94
C ILE A 133 1.63 -2.95 -0.47
N ILE A 134 1.20 -4.18 -0.77
CA ILE A 134 1.30 -4.76 -2.12
C ILE A 134 0.54 -3.90 -3.13
N LEU A 135 -0.68 -3.46 -2.78
CA LEU A 135 -1.48 -2.58 -3.63
C LEU A 135 -0.86 -1.19 -3.79
N ALA A 136 -0.17 -0.68 -2.76
CA ALA A 136 0.54 0.59 -2.84
C ALA A 136 1.69 0.51 -3.85
N VAL A 137 2.49 -0.56 -3.78
CA VAL A 137 3.57 -0.79 -4.75
C VAL A 137 2.98 -0.96 -6.15
N ALA A 138 1.90 -1.73 -6.32
CA ALA A 138 1.18 -1.86 -7.59
C ALA A 138 0.62 -0.51 -8.11
N SER A 139 0.28 0.43 -7.21
CA SER A 139 -0.15 1.78 -7.59
C SER A 139 1.03 2.64 -8.05
N LEU A 140 2.19 2.58 -7.39
CA LEU A 140 3.40 3.23 -7.89
C LEU A 140 3.80 2.67 -9.27
N VAL A 141 3.63 1.37 -9.46
CA VAL A 141 3.82 0.69 -10.75
C VAL A 141 2.89 1.25 -11.82
N ALA A 142 1.61 1.40 -11.49
CA ALA A 142 0.64 1.99 -12.40
C ALA A 142 1.03 3.42 -12.81
N GLU A 143 1.50 4.25 -11.88
CA GLU A 143 1.97 5.60 -12.21
C GLU A 143 3.15 5.58 -13.18
N VAL A 144 4.19 4.79 -12.90
CA VAL A 144 5.42 4.76 -13.72
C VAL A 144 5.15 4.22 -15.13
N THR A 145 4.18 3.33 -15.26
CA THR A 145 3.73 2.79 -16.57
C THR A 145 2.81 3.74 -17.32
N GLY A 146 2.41 4.87 -16.71
CA GLY A 146 1.47 5.83 -17.28
C GLY A 146 0.05 5.30 -17.34
N LEU A 147 -0.27 4.28 -16.54
CA LEU A 147 -1.63 3.79 -16.39
C LEU A 147 -2.47 4.89 -15.75
N LYS A 148 -3.63 5.13 -16.34
CA LYS A 148 -4.65 6.03 -15.81
C LYS A 148 -5.95 5.26 -15.71
N THR A 149 -6.58 5.37 -14.56
CA THR A 149 -7.97 4.95 -14.36
C THR A 149 -8.87 5.86 -15.18
N ASP A 150 -10.00 5.35 -15.70
CA ASP A 150 -10.97 6.18 -16.43
C ASP A 150 -11.41 7.40 -15.59
N ARG A 151 -11.48 7.21 -14.27
CA ARG A 151 -11.78 8.27 -13.30
C ARG A 151 -10.72 9.37 -13.23
N MET A 152 -9.43 9.02 -13.33
CA MET A 152 -8.35 10.02 -13.33
C MET A 152 -8.36 10.81 -14.65
N LEU A 153 -8.77 10.18 -15.75
CA LEU A 153 -8.96 10.85 -17.03
C LEU A 153 -10.12 11.84 -16.97
N GLU A 154 -11.25 11.46 -16.35
CA GLU A 154 -12.42 12.32 -16.15
C GLU A 154 -12.07 13.60 -15.35
N LEU A 155 -11.33 13.46 -14.24
CA LEU A 155 -10.85 14.58 -13.42
C LEU A 155 -9.92 15.52 -14.18
N THR A 156 -9.14 15.00 -15.13
CA THR A 156 -8.25 15.82 -15.97
C THR A 156 -9.05 16.56 -17.05
N GLY A 157 -10.09 15.94 -17.60
CA GLY A 157 -10.94 16.51 -18.64
C GLY A 157 -11.73 17.75 -18.20
N HIS A 158 -12.25 17.75 -16.96
CA HIS A 158 -13.04 18.87 -16.45
C HIS A 158 -12.27 20.19 -16.30
N LYS A 159 -10.95 20.15 -16.09
CA LYS A 159 -10.12 21.36 -16.01
C LYS A 159 -10.01 22.11 -17.34
N LEU A 160 -10.21 21.44 -18.48
CA LEU A 160 -10.09 22.06 -19.80
C LEU A 160 -11.38 22.77 -20.24
N VAL A 161 -12.54 22.43 -19.66
CA VAL A 161 -13.83 23.00 -20.08
C VAL A 161 -14.21 24.26 -19.28
N SER A 162 -13.65 24.45 -18.08
CA SER A 162 -14.09 25.52 -17.17
C SER A 162 -13.38 26.87 -17.34
N CYS A 163 -12.40 26.98 -18.25
CA CYS A 163 -11.66 28.23 -18.48
C CYS A 163 -11.64 28.59 -19.97
N GLY A 164 -12.69 29.24 -20.46
CA GLY A 164 -12.64 29.99 -21.72
C GLY A 164 -13.55 29.43 -22.81
N GLY A 165 -14.44 30.31 -23.29
CA GLY A 165 -15.39 30.00 -24.35
C GLY A 165 -14.77 29.63 -25.69
N SER A 166 -15.63 29.10 -26.56
CA SER A 166 -15.53 29.06 -28.01
C SER A 166 -14.09 28.97 -28.56
N MET A 167 -13.41 27.85 -28.30
CA MET A 167 -12.26 27.46 -29.11
C MET A 167 -12.64 26.29 -30.00
N THR A 168 -12.55 26.58 -31.29
CA THR A 168 -12.49 25.68 -32.42
C THR A 168 -11.86 24.34 -32.07
N SER A 169 -12.50 23.27 -32.55
CA SER A 169 -12.01 21.89 -32.60
C SER A 169 -10.65 21.82 -33.28
N GLU A 170 -9.61 22.20 -32.54
CA GLU A 170 -8.23 21.96 -32.92
C GLU A 170 -8.04 20.47 -32.67
N LYS A 171 -8.06 19.70 -33.76
CA LYS A 171 -7.56 18.33 -33.78
C LYS A 171 -6.23 18.37 -33.03
N VAL A 172 -6.23 17.82 -31.82
CA VAL A 172 -5.02 17.54 -31.04
C VAL A 172 -4.24 16.53 -31.86
N SER A 173 -3.53 17.06 -32.85
CA SER A 173 -2.52 16.41 -33.64
C SER A 173 -1.49 15.99 -32.63
N SER A 174 -1.42 14.69 -32.42
CA SER A 174 -0.47 13.93 -31.61
C SER A 174 0.96 14.06 -32.14
N ARG A 175 1.38 15.30 -32.39
CA ARG A 175 2.70 15.70 -32.87
C ARG A 175 3.41 16.47 -31.76
N THR A 176 3.38 15.94 -30.54
CA THR A 176 4.58 15.97 -29.70
C THR A 176 5.62 15.07 -30.38
N THR A 177 6.23 15.58 -31.44
CA THR A 177 7.66 15.34 -31.70
C THR A 177 8.44 16.15 -30.66
N GLU A 178 8.11 15.95 -29.39
CA GLU A 178 9.03 16.25 -28.32
C GLU A 178 10.19 15.31 -28.57
N LYS A 179 11.41 15.82 -28.47
CA LYS A 179 12.58 14.99 -28.22
C LYS A 179 12.28 14.28 -26.90
N ASP A 180 11.49 13.20 -26.94
CA ASP A 180 11.16 12.35 -25.82
C ASP A 180 12.51 11.86 -25.32
N GLY A 181 13.08 12.60 -24.37
CA GLY A 181 14.29 12.23 -23.70
C GLY A 181 13.97 10.91 -23.05
N ILE A 182 14.34 9.81 -23.72
CA ILE A 182 14.25 8.46 -23.18
C ILE A 182 14.92 8.56 -21.83
N LYS A 183 14.09 8.57 -20.77
CA LYS A 183 14.53 8.78 -19.39
C LYS A 183 15.53 7.69 -19.06
N ASP A 184 16.55 8.01 -18.27
CA ASP A 184 17.49 7.01 -17.81
C ASP A 184 16.78 6.10 -16.78
N TYR A 185 16.38 4.90 -17.22
CA TYR A 185 15.74 3.88 -16.37
C TYR A 185 16.75 3.12 -15.49
N MET A 186 18.05 3.39 -15.64
CA MET A 186 19.14 2.70 -14.94
C MET A 186 19.04 2.81 -13.41
N PRO A 187 18.81 4.00 -12.81
CA PRO A 187 18.73 4.11 -11.35
C PRO A 187 17.57 3.28 -10.79
N TRP A 188 16.43 3.27 -11.49
CA TRP A 188 15.26 2.51 -11.08
C TRP A 188 15.56 1.00 -11.11
N ALA A 189 16.11 0.50 -12.22
CA ALA A 189 16.47 -0.91 -12.34
C ALA A 189 17.44 -1.36 -11.23
N ILE A 190 18.41 -0.51 -10.86
CA ILE A 190 19.33 -0.77 -9.74
C ILE A 190 18.58 -0.91 -8.42
N VAL A 191 17.67 0.03 -8.10
CA VAL A 191 16.85 -0.04 -6.87
C VAL A 191 16.07 -1.36 -6.84
N SER A 192 15.50 -1.77 -7.98
CA SER A 192 14.74 -3.03 -8.05
C SER A 192 15.57 -4.29 -7.79
N ALA A 193 16.85 -4.27 -8.15
CA ALA A 193 17.77 -5.38 -7.93
C ALA A 193 18.11 -5.59 -6.45
N PHE A 194 18.02 -4.56 -5.62
CA PHE A 194 18.15 -4.71 -4.16
C PHE A 194 16.99 -5.49 -3.56
N PHE A 195 15.78 -5.35 -4.10
CA PHE A 195 14.58 -6.03 -3.59
C PHE A 195 14.47 -7.47 -4.08
N CYS A 196 14.81 -7.73 -5.34
CA CYS A 196 14.88 -9.09 -5.89
C CYS A 196 16.02 -9.18 -6.91
N PRO A 197 17.19 -9.72 -6.54
CA PRO A 197 18.38 -9.72 -7.39
C PRO A 197 18.18 -10.38 -8.76
N LEU A 198 17.42 -11.48 -8.82
CA LEU A 198 17.16 -12.21 -10.07
C LEU A 198 16.33 -11.37 -11.06
N LEU A 199 15.20 -10.84 -10.62
CA LEU A 199 14.29 -10.07 -11.48
C LEU A 199 14.83 -8.67 -11.76
N GLY A 200 15.39 -8.01 -10.75
CA GLY A 200 15.95 -6.67 -10.90
C GLY A 200 17.24 -6.67 -11.73
N GLY A 201 18.05 -7.73 -11.64
CA GLY A 201 19.21 -7.93 -12.52
C GLY A 201 18.80 -8.00 -14.01
N TYR A 202 17.69 -8.67 -14.31
CA TYR A 202 17.12 -8.67 -15.67
C TYR A 202 16.64 -7.26 -16.10
N GLY A 203 16.06 -6.49 -15.18
CA GLY A 203 15.73 -5.08 -15.39
C GLY A 203 16.97 -4.24 -15.75
N VAL A 204 18.07 -4.39 -15.01
CA VAL A 204 19.33 -3.67 -15.27
C VAL A 204 19.90 -4.05 -16.63
N TYR A 205 19.85 -5.34 -17.00
CA TYR A 205 20.29 -5.80 -18.31
C TYR A 205 19.48 -5.14 -19.45
N GLN A 206 18.16 -5.11 -19.33
CA GLN A 206 17.28 -4.45 -20.31
C GLN A 206 17.54 -2.93 -20.38
N ALA A 207 17.75 -2.27 -19.22
CA ALA A 207 18.06 -0.84 -19.16
C ALA A 207 19.36 -0.50 -19.92
N SER A 208 20.39 -1.36 -19.80
CA SER A 208 21.63 -1.24 -20.55
C SER A 208 21.41 -1.38 -22.07
N GLN A 209 20.53 -2.31 -22.49
CA GLN A 209 20.18 -2.48 -23.90
C GLN A 209 19.43 -1.27 -24.47
N VAL A 210 18.61 -0.57 -23.68
CA VAL A 210 17.94 0.68 -24.13
C VAL A 210 18.96 1.72 -24.59
N LYS A 211 20.08 1.90 -23.88
CA LYS A 211 21.14 2.85 -24.27
C LYS A 211 21.79 2.47 -25.60
N LYS A 212 22.02 1.17 -25.83
CA LYS A 212 22.60 0.65 -27.08
C LYS A 212 21.63 0.78 -28.26
N LEU A 213 20.36 0.44 -28.04
CA LEU A 213 19.32 0.45 -29.07
C LEU A 213 18.86 1.86 -29.42
N LYS A 214 18.94 2.83 -28.50
CA LYS A 214 18.54 4.23 -28.73
C LYS A 214 19.20 4.86 -29.97
N LYS A 215 20.44 4.46 -30.30
CA LYS A 215 21.14 4.94 -31.50
C LYS A 215 20.79 4.15 -32.77
N LYS A 216 20.41 2.87 -32.67
CA LYS A 216 20.22 1.96 -33.80
C LYS A 216 18.77 1.81 -34.23
N ASP A 217 17.86 1.61 -33.28
CA ASP A 217 16.43 1.42 -33.52
C ASP A 217 15.62 2.01 -32.35
N PRO A 218 15.04 3.21 -32.52
CA PRO A 218 14.27 3.87 -31.47
C PRO A 218 12.99 3.11 -31.11
N LYS A 219 12.42 2.31 -32.01
CA LYS A 219 11.23 1.50 -31.72
C LYS A 219 11.61 0.31 -30.84
N ALA A 220 12.74 -0.34 -31.09
CA ALA A 220 13.27 -1.39 -30.22
C ALA A 220 13.65 -0.82 -28.84
N ALA A 221 14.25 0.37 -28.78
CA ALA A 221 14.57 1.04 -27.52
C ALA A 221 13.32 1.32 -26.67
N ARG A 222 12.21 1.77 -27.29
CA ARG A 222 10.93 1.96 -26.59
C ARG A 222 10.35 0.64 -26.04
N ARG A 223 10.48 -0.48 -26.77
CA ARG A 223 10.06 -1.81 -26.30
C ARG A 223 10.92 -2.30 -25.14
N ALA A 224 12.24 -2.16 -25.23
CA ALA A 224 13.17 -2.51 -24.16
C ALA A 224 12.95 -1.64 -22.91
N ALA A 225 12.63 -0.35 -23.08
CA ALA A 225 12.30 0.54 -21.96
C ALA A 225 11.02 0.08 -21.24
N LYS A 226 9.95 -0.25 -21.97
CA LYS A 226 8.73 -0.81 -21.37
C LYS A 226 9.03 -2.12 -20.62
N SER A 227 9.81 -3.02 -21.22
CA SER A 227 10.23 -4.28 -20.59
C SER A 227 11.02 -4.03 -19.30
N THR A 228 12.02 -3.14 -19.34
CA THR A 228 12.83 -2.73 -18.19
C THR A 228 11.94 -2.32 -17.01
N THR A 229 10.97 -1.44 -17.28
CA THR A 229 10.02 -0.99 -16.27
C THR A 229 9.25 -2.18 -15.70
N THR A 230 8.61 -2.99 -16.54
CA THR A 230 7.83 -4.16 -16.09
C THR A 230 8.62 -5.12 -15.21
N TRP A 231 9.86 -5.47 -15.57
CA TRP A 231 10.68 -6.41 -14.79
C TRP A 231 11.18 -5.82 -13.48
N SER A 232 11.60 -4.56 -13.49
CA SER A 232 12.00 -3.86 -12.28
C SER A 232 10.84 -3.80 -11.28
N LEU A 233 9.62 -3.67 -11.79
CA LEU A 233 8.41 -3.64 -10.98
C LEU A 233 8.07 -5.01 -10.37
N TYR A 234 8.16 -6.09 -11.15
CA TYR A 234 8.00 -7.45 -10.61
C TYR A 234 9.03 -7.74 -9.52
N ALA A 235 10.27 -7.30 -9.71
CA ALA A 235 11.33 -7.45 -8.71
C ALA A 235 10.97 -6.74 -7.39
N LEU A 236 10.44 -5.51 -7.47
CA LEU A 236 10.06 -4.73 -6.30
C LEU A 236 8.84 -5.32 -5.58
N MET A 237 7.81 -5.71 -6.33
CA MET A 237 6.62 -6.39 -5.79
C MET A 237 7.00 -7.68 -5.06
N LEU A 238 7.80 -8.53 -5.70
CA LEU A 238 8.22 -9.80 -5.13
C LEU A 238 9.10 -9.60 -3.89
N GLY A 239 10.04 -8.65 -3.94
CA GLY A 239 10.90 -8.34 -2.79
C GLY A 239 10.12 -7.84 -1.58
N VAL A 240 9.11 -7.00 -1.78
CA VAL A 240 8.23 -6.53 -0.69
C VAL A 240 7.43 -7.68 -0.08
N VAL A 241 6.90 -8.60 -0.91
CA VAL A 241 6.22 -9.81 -0.42
C VAL A 241 7.16 -10.72 0.36
N ILE A 242 8.37 -10.95 -0.13
CA ILE A 242 9.38 -11.80 0.53
C ILE A 242 9.81 -11.18 1.87
N LEU A 243 10.10 -9.88 1.89
CA LEU A 243 10.45 -9.17 3.13
C LEU A 243 9.32 -9.24 4.16
N GLY A 244 8.07 -9.15 3.71
CA GLY A 244 6.93 -9.27 4.61
C GLY A 244 6.66 -10.66 5.15
N ALA A 245 6.78 -11.67 4.30
CA ALA A 245 6.73 -13.07 4.73
C ALA A 245 7.87 -13.38 5.71
N SER A 246 9.07 -12.85 5.46
CA SER A 246 10.24 -13.06 6.32
C SER A 246 10.08 -12.37 7.67
N GLY A 247 9.55 -11.15 7.72
CA GLY A 247 9.28 -10.44 8.98
C GLY A 247 8.22 -11.13 9.84
N THR A 248 7.16 -11.65 9.21
CA THR A 248 6.08 -12.35 9.93
C THR A 248 6.48 -13.74 10.41
N GLN A 249 7.37 -14.43 9.71
CA GLN A 249 7.93 -15.72 10.15
C GLN A 249 9.08 -15.57 11.15
N GLY A 250 9.91 -14.52 11.01
CA GLY A 250 11.00 -14.21 11.94
C GLY A 250 10.52 -13.90 13.36
N LEU A 251 9.33 -13.31 13.51
CA LEU A 251 8.67 -13.14 14.81
C LEU A 251 8.25 -14.46 15.48
N ARG A 252 8.17 -15.57 14.73
CA ARG A 252 7.86 -16.90 15.28
C ARG A 252 9.08 -17.78 15.51
N ALA A 253 10.23 -17.47 14.91
CA ALA A 253 11.39 -18.37 14.87
C ALA A 253 12.73 -17.66 15.14
N GLY A 254 12.74 -16.62 15.98
CA GLY A 254 13.97 -15.90 16.32
C GLY A 254 14.91 -16.70 17.25
N PRO A 255 16.18 -16.95 16.86
CA PRO A 255 17.26 -17.41 17.76
C PRO A 255 17.62 -16.38 18.86
N TRP A 256 17.02 -15.19 18.80
CA TRP A 256 17.29 -14.05 19.67
C TRP A 256 16.57 -14.10 21.02
N GLN A 257 15.71 -15.09 21.26
CA GLN A 257 15.13 -15.32 22.60
C GLN A 257 16.19 -15.65 23.66
N GLY A 258 17.43 -16.01 23.26
CA GLY A 258 18.53 -16.26 24.20
C GLY A 258 19.55 -15.12 24.37
N LEU A 259 19.49 -14.04 23.57
CA LEU A 259 20.57 -13.03 23.49
C LEU A 259 20.17 -11.65 24.01
N LEU A 260 18.88 -11.40 24.18
CA LEU A 260 18.41 -10.27 24.98
C LEU A 260 17.98 -10.83 26.33
N PRO A 261 18.53 -10.35 27.46
CA PRO A 261 17.98 -10.70 28.76
C PRO A 261 16.48 -10.38 28.71
N PRO A 262 15.61 -11.22 29.29
CA PRO A 262 14.19 -10.93 29.35
C PRO A 262 14.07 -9.50 29.85
N PHE A 263 13.46 -8.62 29.06
CA PHE A 263 13.02 -7.33 29.54
C PHE A 263 12.06 -7.65 30.68
N ARG A 264 12.59 -7.73 31.91
CA ARG A 264 11.79 -7.56 33.11
C ARG A 264 11.18 -6.20 32.92
N ALA A 265 9.93 -6.17 32.50
CA ALA A 265 9.09 -5.01 32.68
C ALA A 265 9.32 -4.60 34.13
N LEU A 266 10.04 -3.50 34.34
CA LEU A 266 10.15 -2.90 35.65
C LEU A 266 8.70 -2.73 36.13
N PRO A 267 8.36 -3.23 37.33
CA PRO A 267 7.02 -3.05 37.85
C PRO A 267 6.70 -1.56 37.76
N TRP A 268 5.69 -1.22 36.97
CA TRP A 268 5.17 0.13 36.92
C TRP A 268 4.76 0.48 38.35
N PRO A 269 5.44 1.43 39.02
CA PRO A 269 5.03 1.84 40.35
C PRO A 269 3.76 2.67 40.18
N GLY A 270 2.65 2.23 40.79
CA GLY A 270 1.52 3.12 41.05
C GLY A 270 0.27 2.96 40.18
N LEU A 271 -0.23 1.74 40.00
CA LEU A 271 -1.68 1.54 39.87
C LEU A 271 -2.15 0.55 40.92
N ASP A 272 -2.14 1.05 42.16
CA ASP A 272 -2.96 0.49 43.22
C ASP A 272 -4.42 0.55 42.75
N SER A 273 -5.01 -0.62 42.58
CA SER A 273 -6.44 -0.76 42.31
C SER A 273 -7.21 -0.26 43.54
N PRO A 274 -8.02 0.80 43.43
CA PRO A 274 -8.84 1.26 44.54
C PRO A 274 -10.14 0.45 44.53
N ASN A 275 -10.07 -0.82 44.92
CA ASN A 275 -11.27 -1.63 45.15
C ASN A 275 -11.10 -2.47 46.41
N SER A 276 -10.94 -1.77 47.53
CA SER A 276 -11.19 -2.32 48.87
C SER A 276 -11.71 -1.19 49.77
N CYS A 277 -12.99 -0.86 49.59
CA CYS A 277 -13.82 -0.20 50.60
C CYS A 277 -15.23 -0.78 50.50
N CYS A 278 -15.71 -1.31 51.63
CA CYS A 278 -17.08 -1.60 52.06
C CYS A 278 -18.16 -1.90 51.01
#